data_AF-A0A9N8KDD5-F1
#
_entry.id   AF-A0A9N8KDD5-F1
#
_cell.length_a   1.000
_cell.length_b   1.000
_cell.length_c   1.000
_cell.angle_alpha   90.00
_cell.angle_beta   90.00
_cell.angle_gamma   90.00
#
_symmetry.space_group_name_H-M   'P 1'
#
loop_
_entity.id
_entity.type
_entity.pdbx_description
1 polymer ?
#
loop_
_entity_poly.entity_id
_entity_poly.type
_entity_poly.pdbx_seq_one_letter_code
_entity_poly.pdbx_strand_id
1 'polypeptide(L)'
;MVGGNPQHDAYGFRNFGSPTNAFAEYRSTGSLGQFEGFLAALWSASFCVVGPEYISMVSAEAKRPRTYIKTAFKTVYWRFGIFFIGGALAAGIVVSHKNRELVDIVSGDKGGAGTAAASPYVIAMTQMGIKGLPSLVNALLVTSIFSAGNTYTYCATRSLYGMAVEGRAPGLFRKTTKNGVPIYCFFFVMLFPCLSFLQVSSGSNKVLTWLVNLITAGGIINYITMTVTYIFFWRALKAQGIDRKLLPYCGWFQPYSAYIGLAWMIMIVTCYGYTSFAPWSVDNFFIYVCYTILLLLPCILQLTCDSQYTMLLLAPVTFTFWKVFKKTKLQKPMTTDLVWERPAIDAYEATFLDPPNTFWREMIPFLEGQGQRPPSRRGLWQLLRHGVKMMMTLQCSSTSLS
;
A
#
# COMPACT_ATOMS: atom_id res chain seq x y z
N MET A 1 -16.64 21.24 14.82
CA MET A 1 -16.26 21.08 16.24
C MET A 1 -16.74 22.23 17.12
N VAL A 2 -16.92 23.45 16.58
CA VAL A 2 -17.48 24.63 17.27
C VAL A 2 -18.95 24.90 16.90
N GLY A 3 -19.82 23.89 16.96
CA GLY A 3 -21.28 24.09 16.83
C GLY A 3 -21.84 24.43 15.44
N GLY A 4 -21.04 24.33 14.37
CA GLY A 4 -21.51 24.55 12.98
C GLY A 4 -22.28 23.39 12.34
N ASN A 5 -22.73 22.41 13.13
CA ASN A 5 -23.56 21.29 12.63
C ASN A 5 -25.06 21.66 12.74
N PRO A 6 -25.95 20.90 12.07
CA PRO A 6 -27.39 21.13 12.15
C PRO A 6 -27.99 21.00 13.56
N GLN A 7 -27.29 20.36 14.49
CA GLN A 7 -27.70 20.20 15.89
C GLN A 7 -27.16 21.32 16.79
N HIS A 8 -26.43 22.29 16.23
CA HIS A 8 -25.71 23.36 16.91
C HIS A 8 -24.83 22.93 18.11
N ASP A 9 -24.34 21.69 18.11
CA ASP A 9 -23.67 21.11 19.26
C ASP A 9 -22.12 21.12 19.12
N ALA A 10 -21.42 21.55 20.16
CA ALA A 10 -19.96 21.52 20.19
C ALA A 10 -19.45 20.17 20.71
N TYR A 11 -19.22 19.22 19.80
CA TYR A 11 -18.84 17.83 20.11
C TYR A 11 -17.37 17.62 20.59
N GLY A 12 -16.66 18.65 21.04
CA GLY A 12 -15.21 18.58 21.29
C GLY A 12 -14.78 17.46 22.26
N PHE A 13 -14.01 16.49 21.77
CA PHE A 13 -13.30 15.42 22.52
C PHE A 13 -14.12 14.59 23.53
N ARG A 14 -15.45 14.60 23.46
CA ARG A 14 -16.35 13.89 24.40
C ARG A 14 -16.11 12.37 24.46
N ASN A 15 -15.63 11.79 23.37
CA ASN A 15 -15.36 10.37 23.26
C ASN A 15 -14.01 9.94 23.88
N PHE A 16 -13.13 10.90 24.19
CA PHE A 16 -11.81 10.61 24.77
C PHE A 16 -11.79 10.65 26.30
N GLY A 17 -12.83 11.19 26.93
CA GLY A 17 -13.00 11.26 28.38
C GLY A 17 -13.98 10.24 28.96
N SER A 18 -14.09 10.21 30.29
CA SER A 18 -15.10 9.44 31.00
C SER A 18 -16.52 9.88 30.57
N PRO A 19 -17.47 8.95 30.35
CA PRO A 19 -17.47 7.51 30.63
C PRO A 19 -17.06 6.61 29.44
N THR A 20 -16.65 7.20 28.32
CA THR A 20 -16.47 6.49 27.06
C THR A 20 -15.10 5.83 26.96
N ASN A 21 -14.06 6.50 27.48
CA ASN A 21 -12.63 6.15 27.40
C ASN A 21 -12.12 6.00 25.95
N ALA A 22 -10.91 6.48 25.68
CA ALA A 22 -10.35 6.47 24.32
C ALA A 22 -10.01 5.06 23.79
N PHE A 23 -9.74 4.11 24.67
CA PHE A 23 -9.34 2.74 24.31
C PHE A 23 -10.48 1.76 24.58
N ALA A 24 -10.86 1.00 23.56
CA ALA A 24 -11.82 -0.10 23.68
C ALA A 24 -11.14 -1.34 24.26
N GLU A 25 -11.86 -2.09 25.08
CA GLU A 25 -11.44 -3.41 25.56
C GLU A 25 -11.66 -4.44 24.44
N TYR A 26 -10.74 -5.41 24.29
CA TYR A 26 -10.82 -6.40 23.21
C TYR A 26 -11.15 -7.82 23.70
N ARG A 27 -10.26 -8.50 24.44
CA ARG A 27 -10.55 -9.86 24.99
C ARG A 27 -10.64 -9.87 26.50
N SER A 28 -9.68 -9.22 27.14
CA SER A 28 -9.61 -9.09 28.60
C SER A 28 -10.38 -7.84 29.03
N THR A 29 -10.78 -7.77 30.30
CA THR A 29 -11.38 -6.56 30.89
C THR A 29 -10.32 -5.73 31.62
N GLY A 30 -10.48 -4.41 31.67
CA GLY A 30 -9.54 -3.51 32.37
C GLY A 30 -8.34 -3.08 31.53
N SER A 31 -7.22 -2.73 32.18
CA SER A 31 -6.04 -2.16 31.51
C SER A 31 -5.40 -3.10 30.47
N LEU A 32 -5.43 -4.41 30.74
CA LEU A 32 -4.96 -5.43 29.80
C LEU A 32 -5.83 -5.46 28.53
N GLY A 33 -7.16 -5.38 28.70
CA GLY A 33 -8.12 -5.31 27.59
C GLY A 33 -7.95 -4.09 26.71
N GLN A 34 -7.68 -2.94 27.32
CA GLN A 34 -7.41 -1.69 26.61
C GLN A 34 -6.11 -1.75 25.81
N PHE A 35 -5.07 -2.40 26.35
CA PHE A 35 -3.83 -2.63 25.64
C PHE A 35 -4.01 -3.59 24.45
N GLU A 36 -4.75 -4.68 24.62
CA GLU A 36 -5.12 -5.59 23.53
C GLU A 36 -5.90 -4.88 22.41
N GLY A 37 -6.82 -3.98 22.78
CA GLY A 37 -7.56 -3.14 21.83
C GLY A 37 -6.65 -2.17 21.07
N PHE A 38 -5.69 -1.55 21.75
CA PHE A 38 -4.65 -0.75 21.09
C PHE A 38 -3.84 -1.57 20.09
N LEU A 39 -3.40 -2.78 20.47
CA LEU A 39 -2.67 -3.66 19.56
C LEU A 39 -3.51 -4.06 18.34
N ALA A 40 -4.78 -4.44 18.54
CA ALA A 40 -5.68 -4.75 17.44
C ALA A 40 -5.85 -3.58 16.45
N ALA A 41 -5.99 -2.36 16.98
CA ALA A 41 -6.04 -1.14 16.17
C ALA A 41 -4.72 -0.87 15.44
N LEU A 42 -3.57 -1.11 16.08
CA LEU A 42 -2.23 -0.95 15.48
C LEU A 42 -2.03 -1.88 14.28
N TRP A 43 -2.45 -3.14 14.40
CA TRP A 43 -2.39 -4.12 13.31
C TRP A 43 -3.29 -3.72 12.15
N SER A 44 -4.53 -3.32 12.42
CA SER A 44 -5.44 -2.82 11.37
C SER A 44 -4.91 -1.52 10.73
N ALA A 45 -4.25 -0.65 11.49
CA ALA A 45 -3.67 0.59 10.99
C ALA A 45 -2.47 0.34 10.07
N SER A 46 -1.71 -0.73 10.31
CA SER A 46 -0.55 -1.10 9.48
C SER A 46 -0.94 -1.36 8.02
N PHE A 47 -2.12 -1.94 7.78
CA PHE A 47 -2.69 -2.13 6.43
C PHE A 47 -2.96 -0.81 5.71
N CYS A 48 -3.36 0.23 6.44
CA CYS A 48 -3.73 1.51 5.84
C CYS A 48 -2.50 2.27 5.32
N VAL A 49 -1.32 2.06 5.92
CA VAL A 49 -0.09 2.80 5.58
C VAL A 49 0.67 2.06 4.49
N VAL A 50 0.16 2.16 3.27
CA VAL A 50 0.73 1.56 2.04
C VAL A 50 0.71 2.62 0.94
N GLY A 51 1.66 2.62 0.00
CA GLY A 51 1.65 3.65 -1.05
C GLY A 51 2.99 4.16 -1.59
N PRO A 52 3.97 4.50 -0.73
CA PRO A 52 5.18 5.20 -1.16
C PRO A 52 5.98 4.39 -2.20
N GLU A 53 5.95 3.07 -2.11
CA GLU A 53 6.60 2.16 -3.04
C GLU A 53 6.00 2.17 -4.46
N TYR A 54 4.75 2.57 -4.64
CA TYR A 54 4.19 2.67 -5.99
C TYR A 54 4.76 3.89 -6.74
N ILE A 55 5.16 4.94 -6.01
CA ILE A 55 5.80 6.13 -6.59
C ILE A 55 7.15 5.75 -7.20
N SER A 56 7.90 4.82 -6.60
CA SER A 56 9.17 4.39 -7.17
C SER A 56 8.99 3.60 -8.47
N MET A 57 7.88 2.86 -8.65
CA MET A 57 7.61 2.18 -9.92
C MET A 57 7.33 3.15 -11.06
N VAL A 58 6.72 4.31 -10.78
CA VAL A 58 6.49 5.36 -11.79
C VAL A 58 7.79 6.10 -12.14
N SER A 59 8.86 5.94 -11.36
CA SER A 59 10.15 6.60 -11.66
C SER A 59 10.74 6.20 -13.00
N ALA A 60 10.49 4.98 -13.46
CA ALA A 60 10.94 4.49 -14.76
C ALA A 60 10.21 5.15 -15.95
N GLU A 61 9.04 5.76 -15.70
CA GLU A 61 8.23 6.43 -16.73
C GLU A 61 8.21 7.96 -16.59
N ALA A 62 8.83 8.49 -15.53
CA ALA A 62 8.86 9.92 -15.27
C ALA A 62 9.84 10.62 -16.22
N LYS A 63 9.43 11.76 -16.81
CA LYS A 63 10.29 12.57 -17.68
C LYS A 63 11.57 13.06 -16.98
N ARG A 64 11.48 13.44 -15.71
CA ARG A 64 12.61 13.89 -14.86
C ARG A 64 12.53 13.25 -13.48
N PRO A 65 12.99 11.99 -13.32
CA PRO A 65 12.77 11.23 -12.10
C PRO A 65 13.43 11.88 -10.89
N ARG A 66 14.66 12.42 -11.03
CA ARG A 66 15.41 13.01 -9.91
C ARG A 66 14.74 14.21 -9.25
N THR A 67 13.96 14.98 -10.01
CA THR A 67 13.23 16.15 -9.51
C THR A 67 11.82 15.79 -9.06
N TYR A 68 11.06 15.09 -9.91
CA TYR A 68 9.64 14.83 -9.65
C TYR A 68 9.42 13.78 -8.57
N ILE A 69 10.18 12.68 -8.60
CA ILE A 69 10.04 11.60 -7.62
C ILE A 69 10.48 12.07 -6.23
N LYS A 70 11.58 12.84 -6.16
CA LYS A 70 12.04 13.46 -4.91
C LYS A 70 10.97 14.36 -4.28
N THR A 71 10.35 15.22 -5.09
CA THR A 71 9.29 16.11 -4.62
C THR A 71 8.06 15.30 -4.19
N ALA A 72 7.66 14.30 -4.98
CA ALA A 72 6.54 13.42 -4.66
C ALA A 72 6.73 12.73 -3.30
N PHE A 73 7.88 12.10 -3.06
CA PHE A 73 8.18 11.45 -1.76
C PHE A 73 8.13 12.43 -0.58
N LYS A 74 8.62 13.66 -0.75
CA LYS A 74 8.54 14.68 0.32
C LYS A 74 7.10 15.03 0.70
N THR A 75 6.19 15.09 -0.29
CA THR A 75 4.78 15.38 -0.02
C THR A 75 4.08 14.25 0.74
N VAL A 76 4.51 12.99 0.55
CA VAL A 76 3.90 11.83 1.19
C VAL A 76 4.01 11.89 2.71
N TYR A 77 5.13 12.35 3.27
CA TYR A 77 5.30 12.46 4.73
C TYR A 77 4.23 13.34 5.38
N TRP A 78 3.98 14.50 4.80
CA TRP A 78 2.95 15.43 5.27
C TRP A 78 1.53 14.89 5.03
N ARG A 79 1.32 14.19 3.91
CA ARG A 79 0.04 13.53 3.61
C ARG A 79 -0.30 12.45 4.64
N PHE A 80 0.68 11.63 5.05
CA PHE A 80 0.47 10.67 6.15
C PHE A 80 0.18 11.38 7.46
N GLY A 81 0.92 12.45 7.78
CA GLY A 81 0.64 13.27 8.96
C GLY A 81 -0.81 13.78 9.00
N ILE A 82 -1.24 14.58 8.01
CA ILE A 82 -2.59 15.17 8.07
C ILE A 82 -3.68 14.13 7.87
N PHE A 83 -3.63 13.33 6.79
CA PHE A 83 -4.79 12.54 6.39
C PHE A 83 -5.02 11.34 7.30
N PHE A 84 -3.95 10.73 7.83
CA PHE A 84 -4.09 9.56 8.70
C PHE A 84 -4.29 9.98 10.15
N ILE A 85 -3.42 10.84 10.68
CA ILE A 85 -3.55 11.27 12.08
C ILE A 85 -4.74 12.21 12.24
N GLY A 86 -4.88 13.21 11.38
CA GLY A 86 -6.02 14.13 11.40
C GLY A 86 -7.33 13.44 11.05
N GLY A 87 -7.32 12.49 10.11
CA GLY A 87 -8.49 11.67 9.79
C GLY A 87 -8.94 10.81 10.96
N ALA A 88 -8.03 10.05 11.57
CA ALA A 88 -8.30 9.22 12.74
C ALA A 88 -8.79 10.06 13.93
N LEU A 89 -8.17 11.22 14.18
CA LEU A 89 -8.59 12.16 15.21
C LEU A 89 -10.01 12.68 14.95
N ALA A 90 -10.30 13.11 13.73
CA ALA A 90 -11.63 13.59 13.36
C ALA A 90 -12.68 12.48 13.51
N ALA A 91 -12.40 11.26 13.06
CA ALA A 91 -13.29 10.12 13.21
C ALA A 91 -13.55 9.79 14.68
N GLY A 92 -12.50 9.74 15.52
CA GLY A 92 -12.63 9.47 16.95
C GLY A 92 -13.39 10.55 17.73
N ILE A 93 -13.29 11.82 17.33
CA ILE A 93 -14.06 12.91 17.97
C ILE A 93 -15.55 12.82 17.60
N VAL A 94 -15.85 12.42 16.36
CA VAL A 94 -17.23 12.45 15.85
C VAL A 94 -18.02 11.21 16.23
N VAL A 95 -17.39 10.02 16.26
CA VAL A 95 -18.08 8.75 16.55
C VAL A 95 -17.42 8.05 17.74
N SER A 96 -18.23 7.72 18.74
CA SER A 96 -17.82 6.87 19.87
C SER A 96 -17.70 5.41 19.43
N HIS A 97 -16.69 4.70 19.94
CA HIS A 97 -16.55 3.25 19.72
C HIS A 97 -17.74 2.44 20.29
N LYS A 98 -18.48 2.99 21.28
CA LYS A 98 -19.67 2.37 21.88
C LYS A 98 -20.96 2.62 21.08
N ASN A 99 -20.90 3.28 19.93
CA ASN A 99 -22.09 3.60 19.15
C ASN A 99 -22.76 2.30 18.68
N ARG A 100 -24.02 2.08 19.09
CA ARG A 100 -24.76 0.85 18.80
C ARG A 100 -24.84 0.56 17.30
N GLU A 101 -24.99 1.58 16.46
CA GLU A 101 -25.00 1.40 15.01
C GLU A 101 -23.65 0.88 14.48
N LEU A 102 -22.54 1.41 14.99
CA LEU A 102 -21.20 0.96 14.62
C LEU A 102 -20.94 -0.48 15.12
N VAL A 103 -21.29 -0.77 16.37
CA VAL A 103 -21.12 -2.10 16.97
C VAL A 103 -21.99 -3.13 16.25
N ASP A 104 -23.27 -2.85 16.00
CA ASP A 104 -24.18 -3.76 15.30
C ASP A 104 -23.66 -4.07 13.87
N ILE A 105 -23.06 -3.09 13.19
CA ILE A 105 -22.48 -3.27 11.85
C ILE A 105 -21.18 -4.08 11.91
N VAL A 106 -20.31 -3.85 12.89
CA VAL A 106 -19.02 -4.56 13.02
C VAL A 106 -19.21 -6.00 13.52
N SER A 107 -20.11 -6.21 14.48
CA SER A 107 -20.46 -7.51 15.05
C SER A 107 -21.26 -8.41 14.09
N GLY A 108 -21.83 -7.82 13.03
CA GLY A 108 -22.59 -8.54 12.00
C GLY A 108 -24.07 -8.73 12.30
N ASP A 109 -24.59 -8.09 13.36
CA ASP A 109 -26.01 -8.09 13.73
C ASP A 109 -26.86 -7.23 12.78
N LYS A 110 -26.24 -6.27 12.08
CA LYS A 110 -26.84 -5.52 10.98
C LYS A 110 -26.09 -5.75 9.67
N GLY A 111 -26.86 -5.89 8.58
CA GLY A 111 -26.30 -5.90 7.22
C GLY A 111 -25.58 -4.58 6.91
N GLY A 112 -24.43 -4.66 6.23
CA GLY A 112 -23.60 -3.50 5.90
C GLY A 112 -22.14 -3.62 6.34
N ALA A 113 -21.79 -4.65 7.10
CA ALA A 113 -20.41 -4.99 7.46
C ALA A 113 -19.53 -5.11 6.19
N GLY A 114 -18.45 -4.32 6.13
CA GLY A 114 -17.54 -4.27 4.98
C GLY A 114 -18.00 -3.40 3.80
N THR A 115 -19.07 -2.60 3.95
CA THR A 115 -19.53 -1.64 2.93
C THR A 115 -19.20 -0.19 3.32
N ALA A 116 -19.32 0.74 2.38
CA ALA A 116 -19.12 2.17 2.66
C ALA A 116 -20.09 2.72 3.74
N ALA A 117 -21.23 2.05 3.96
CA ALA A 117 -22.18 2.40 5.02
C ALA A 117 -21.62 2.17 6.44
N ALA A 118 -20.65 1.26 6.59
CA ALA A 118 -19.95 1.02 7.85
C ALA A 118 -18.92 2.12 8.19
N SER A 119 -18.69 3.08 7.29
CA SER A 119 -17.71 4.13 7.48
C SER A 119 -18.13 5.05 8.64
N PRO A 120 -17.25 5.31 9.63
CA PRO A 120 -17.55 6.23 10.73
C PRO A 120 -17.97 7.63 10.25
N TYR A 121 -17.43 8.09 9.11
CA TYR A 121 -17.81 9.38 8.54
C TYR A 121 -19.25 9.39 8.00
N VAL A 122 -19.70 8.27 7.41
CA VAL A 122 -21.06 8.14 6.85
C VAL A 122 -22.08 7.99 7.98
N ILE A 123 -21.76 7.17 8.99
CA ILE A 123 -22.57 6.99 10.20
C ILE A 123 -22.76 8.35 10.91
N ALA A 124 -21.67 9.09 11.10
CA ALA A 124 -21.71 10.42 11.69
C ALA A 124 -22.63 11.40 10.94
N MET A 125 -22.52 11.48 9.61
CA MET A 125 -23.33 12.39 8.81
C MET A 125 -24.81 12.02 8.82
N THR A 126 -25.10 10.72 8.89
CA THR A 126 -26.46 10.19 9.02
C THR A 126 -27.06 10.56 10.38
N GLN A 127 -26.29 10.39 11.46
CA GLN A 127 -26.71 10.74 12.83
C GLN A 127 -26.89 12.25 13.02
N MET A 128 -26.11 13.08 12.33
CA MET A 128 -26.27 14.54 12.31
C MET A 128 -27.45 15.02 11.43
N GLY A 129 -28.13 14.11 10.71
CA GLY A 129 -29.29 14.45 9.89
C GLY A 129 -28.96 15.25 8.61
N ILE A 130 -27.70 15.24 8.15
CA ILE A 130 -27.29 15.98 6.95
C ILE A 130 -27.78 15.22 5.71
N LYS A 131 -28.81 15.76 5.04
CA LYS A 131 -29.36 15.17 3.82
C LYS A 131 -28.40 15.35 2.63
N GLY A 132 -28.20 14.30 1.83
CA GLY A 132 -27.39 14.32 0.60
C GLY A 132 -25.88 14.15 0.76
N LEU A 133 -25.29 14.62 1.87
CA LEU A 133 -23.85 14.50 2.13
C LEU A 133 -23.37 13.03 2.26
N PRO A 134 -24.11 12.10 2.92
CA PRO A 134 -23.73 10.68 2.95
C PRO A 134 -23.59 10.07 1.56
N SER A 135 -24.52 10.38 0.65
CA SER A 135 -24.49 9.87 -0.74
C SER A 135 -23.30 10.42 -1.53
N LEU A 136 -22.97 11.70 -1.34
CA LEU A 136 -21.79 12.31 -1.97
C LEU A 136 -20.51 11.65 -1.47
N VAL A 137 -20.36 11.46 -0.16
CA VAL A 137 -19.18 10.81 0.43
C VAL A 137 -19.06 9.36 -0.04
N ASN A 138 -20.16 8.61 -0.09
CA ASN A 138 -20.16 7.26 -0.66
C ASN A 138 -19.71 7.24 -2.12
N ALA A 139 -20.18 8.18 -2.96
CA ALA A 139 -19.74 8.28 -4.35
C ALA A 139 -18.23 8.63 -4.46
N LEU A 140 -17.72 9.51 -3.60
CA LEU A 140 -16.29 9.85 -3.53
C LEU A 140 -15.44 8.67 -3.06
N LEU A 141 -15.93 7.88 -2.10
CA LEU A 141 -15.27 6.65 -1.64
C LEU A 141 -15.17 5.64 -2.77
N VAL A 142 -16.26 5.39 -3.50
CA VAL A 142 -16.26 4.47 -4.66
C VAL A 142 -15.28 4.93 -5.73
N THR A 143 -15.26 6.22 -6.05
CA THR A 143 -14.32 6.80 -7.03
C THR A 143 -12.87 6.63 -6.58
N SER A 144 -12.61 6.82 -5.28
CA SER A 144 -11.28 6.66 -4.69
C SER A 144 -10.81 5.20 -4.72
N ILE A 145 -11.69 4.25 -4.36
CA ILE A 145 -11.41 2.80 -4.41
C ILE A 145 -11.13 2.36 -5.84
N PHE A 146 -11.93 2.83 -6.82
CA PHE A 146 -11.72 2.52 -8.24
C PHE A 146 -10.37 3.05 -8.74
N SER A 147 -10.00 4.28 -8.38
CA SER A 147 -8.70 4.87 -8.70
C SER A 147 -7.52 4.08 -8.10
N ALA A 148 -7.63 3.67 -6.83
CA ALA A 148 -6.63 2.85 -6.18
C ALA A 148 -6.49 1.47 -6.85
N GLY A 149 -7.62 0.82 -7.17
CA GLY A 149 -7.64 -0.48 -7.86
C GLY A 149 -6.94 -0.45 -9.23
N ASN A 150 -7.13 0.62 -10.01
CA ASN A 150 -6.41 0.81 -11.27
C ASN A 150 -4.89 0.93 -11.06
N THR A 151 -4.47 1.69 -10.04
CA THR A 151 -3.05 1.86 -9.72
C THR A 151 -2.41 0.54 -9.29
N TYR A 152 -3.08 -0.24 -8.44
CA TYR A 152 -2.57 -1.55 -8.00
C TYR A 152 -2.49 -2.56 -9.14
N THR A 153 -3.49 -2.58 -10.03
CA THR A 153 -3.49 -3.44 -11.22
C THR A 153 -2.32 -3.09 -12.14
N TYR A 154 -2.09 -1.80 -12.40
CA TYR A 154 -0.96 -1.32 -13.16
C TYR A 154 0.37 -1.78 -12.54
N CYS A 155 0.54 -1.55 -11.24
CA CYS A 155 1.76 -1.90 -10.50
C CYS A 155 2.03 -3.41 -10.57
N ALA A 156 1.05 -4.24 -10.21
CA ALA A 156 1.19 -5.70 -10.21
C ALA A 156 1.54 -6.25 -11.60
N THR A 157 0.89 -5.72 -12.64
CA THR A 157 1.14 -6.12 -14.03
C THR A 157 2.58 -5.79 -14.45
N ARG A 158 3.09 -4.60 -14.09
CA ARG A 158 4.45 -4.17 -14.42
C ARG A 158 5.52 -4.90 -13.62
N SER A 159 5.29 -5.17 -12.33
CA SER A 159 6.20 -6.00 -11.53
C SER A 159 6.34 -7.41 -12.11
N LEU A 160 5.23 -8.04 -12.51
CA LEU A 160 5.25 -9.38 -13.13
C LEU A 160 5.96 -9.37 -14.49
N TYR A 161 5.72 -8.34 -15.31
CA TYR A 161 6.43 -8.15 -16.57
C TYR A 161 7.94 -7.97 -16.37
N GLY A 162 8.36 -7.13 -15.42
CA GLY A 162 9.78 -6.93 -15.09
C GLY A 162 10.46 -8.24 -14.70
N MET A 163 9.82 -9.04 -13.86
CA MET A 163 10.31 -10.38 -13.51
C MET A 163 10.42 -11.31 -14.73
N ALA A 164 9.51 -11.22 -15.70
CA ALA A 164 9.56 -12.02 -16.93
C ALA A 164 10.71 -11.60 -17.86
N VAL A 165 10.97 -10.28 -17.96
CA VAL A 165 12.08 -9.74 -18.76
C VAL A 165 13.43 -10.16 -18.19
N GLU A 166 13.57 -10.18 -16.86
CA GLU A 166 14.77 -10.68 -16.16
C GLU A 166 14.92 -12.21 -16.21
N GLY A 167 14.00 -12.94 -16.85
CA GLY A 167 14.02 -14.41 -16.91
C GLY A 167 13.67 -15.09 -15.57
N ARG A 168 13.06 -14.35 -14.63
CA ARG A 168 12.61 -14.88 -13.34
C ARG A 168 11.18 -15.44 -13.38
N ALA A 169 10.33 -14.92 -14.25
CA ALA A 169 8.99 -15.46 -14.50
C ALA A 169 8.94 -16.18 -15.87
N PRO A 170 7.94 -17.05 -16.12
CA PRO A 170 7.76 -17.73 -17.40
C PRO A 170 7.76 -16.76 -18.59
N GLY A 171 8.49 -17.09 -19.66
CA GLY A 171 8.66 -16.22 -20.83
C GLY A 171 7.36 -15.82 -21.54
N LEU A 172 6.26 -16.56 -21.31
CA LEU A 172 4.92 -16.21 -21.79
C LEU A 172 4.50 -14.80 -21.35
N PHE A 173 4.89 -14.38 -20.15
CA PHE A 173 4.55 -13.08 -19.57
C PHE A 173 5.30 -11.91 -20.22
N ARG A 174 6.33 -12.16 -21.05
CA ARG A 174 7.03 -11.11 -21.81
C ARG A 174 6.24 -10.60 -23.01
N LYS A 175 5.20 -11.31 -23.46
CA LYS A 175 4.45 -10.92 -24.65
C LYS A 175 3.55 -9.70 -24.39
N THR A 176 3.78 -8.64 -25.16
CA THR A 176 3.07 -7.36 -25.08
C THR A 176 2.17 -7.13 -26.30
N THR A 177 1.15 -6.27 -26.15
CA THR A 177 0.38 -5.72 -27.28
C THR A 177 1.26 -4.82 -28.15
N LYS A 178 0.74 -4.42 -29.32
CA LYS A 178 1.32 -3.34 -30.14
C LYS A 178 1.47 -2.01 -29.37
N ASN A 179 0.61 -1.80 -28.38
CA ASN A 179 0.67 -0.66 -27.47
C ASN A 179 1.41 -1.04 -26.17
N GLY A 180 2.39 -1.96 -26.23
CA GLY A 180 3.26 -2.46 -25.13
C GLY A 180 2.59 -2.94 -23.84
N VAL A 181 1.27 -3.07 -23.78
CA VAL A 181 0.55 -3.65 -22.62
C VAL A 181 0.84 -5.15 -22.52
N PRO A 182 1.44 -5.66 -21.42
CA PRO A 182 1.65 -7.09 -21.23
C PRO A 182 0.31 -7.80 -20.92
N ILE A 183 -0.28 -8.40 -21.96
CA ILE A 183 -1.65 -8.94 -21.93
C ILE A 183 -1.78 -10.12 -20.96
N TYR A 184 -0.83 -11.07 -21.03
CA TYR A 184 -0.90 -12.27 -20.19
C TYR A 184 -0.66 -11.94 -18.71
N CYS A 185 0.19 -10.97 -18.42
CA CYS A 185 0.35 -10.46 -17.04
C CYS A 185 -0.96 -9.85 -16.54
N PHE A 186 -1.62 -9.03 -17.36
CA PHE A 186 -2.89 -8.41 -17.00
C PHE A 186 -3.98 -9.43 -16.69
N PHE A 187 -4.17 -10.43 -17.56
CA PHE A 187 -5.17 -11.49 -17.32
C PHE A 187 -4.87 -12.27 -16.05
N PHE A 188 -3.61 -12.64 -15.82
CA PHE A 188 -3.22 -13.34 -14.60
C PHE A 188 -3.48 -12.50 -13.34
N VAL A 189 -3.14 -11.21 -13.36
CA VAL A 189 -3.41 -10.29 -12.25
C VAL A 189 -4.91 -10.15 -12.01
N MET A 190 -5.74 -10.11 -13.06
CA MET A 190 -7.20 -9.98 -12.95
C MET A 190 -7.89 -11.19 -12.32
N LEU A 191 -7.25 -12.37 -12.28
CA LEU A 191 -7.81 -13.54 -11.58
C LEU A 191 -7.94 -13.31 -10.07
N PHE A 192 -7.05 -12.52 -9.46
CA PHE A 192 -7.05 -12.28 -8.02
C PHE A 192 -8.19 -11.36 -7.55
N PRO A 193 -8.46 -10.21 -8.21
CA PRO A 193 -9.67 -9.45 -7.93
C PRO A 193 -10.97 -10.24 -8.10
N CYS A 194 -11.04 -11.22 -9.01
CA CYS A 194 -12.22 -12.08 -9.14
C CYS A 194 -12.52 -12.89 -7.87
N LEU A 195 -11.54 -13.13 -7.00
CA LEU A 195 -11.78 -13.76 -5.69
C LEU A 195 -12.67 -12.90 -4.78
N SER A 196 -12.76 -11.59 -5.02
CA SER A 196 -13.69 -10.71 -4.29
C SER A 196 -15.16 -11.09 -4.52
N PHE A 197 -15.51 -11.76 -5.63
CA PHE A 197 -16.88 -12.24 -5.88
C PHE A 197 -17.35 -13.28 -4.84
N LEU A 198 -16.43 -13.92 -4.09
CA LEU A 198 -16.79 -14.78 -2.97
C LEU A 198 -17.57 -14.04 -1.87
N GLN A 199 -17.44 -12.70 -1.79
CA GLN A 199 -18.23 -11.87 -0.87
C GLN A 199 -19.73 -11.97 -1.11
N VAL A 200 -20.16 -12.33 -2.33
CA VAL A 200 -21.58 -12.46 -2.70
C VAL A 200 -22.21 -13.71 -2.05
N SER A 201 -21.44 -14.78 -1.81
CA SER A 201 -21.97 -16.07 -1.35
C SER A 201 -21.72 -16.37 0.14
N SER A 202 -20.59 -15.96 0.70
CA SER A 202 -20.12 -16.47 2.01
C SER A 202 -20.17 -15.44 3.16
N GLY A 203 -20.85 -14.31 2.91
CA GLY A 203 -20.88 -13.16 3.81
C GLY A 203 -19.70 -12.21 3.57
N SER A 204 -20.01 -10.97 3.16
CA SER A 204 -19.05 -9.93 2.78
C SER A 204 -17.91 -9.73 3.80
N ASN A 205 -18.23 -9.75 5.11
CA ASN A 205 -17.28 -9.45 6.17
C ASN A 205 -16.16 -10.50 6.33
N LYS A 206 -16.49 -11.80 6.24
CA LYS A 206 -15.50 -12.87 6.41
C LYS A 206 -14.46 -12.86 5.30
N VAL A 207 -14.92 -12.80 4.05
CA VAL A 207 -14.03 -12.78 2.87
C VAL A 207 -13.19 -11.49 2.84
N LEU A 208 -13.77 -10.34 3.17
CA LEU A 208 -13.02 -9.09 3.28
C LEU A 208 -11.90 -9.20 4.32
N THR A 209 -12.20 -9.74 5.51
CA THR A 209 -11.23 -9.92 6.58
C THR A 209 -10.07 -10.82 6.14
N TRP A 210 -10.36 -11.91 5.42
CA TRP A 210 -9.31 -12.78 4.86
C TRP A 210 -8.41 -12.07 3.86
N LEU A 211 -9.00 -11.30 2.93
CA LEU A 211 -8.25 -10.55 1.93
C LEU A 211 -7.40 -9.44 2.57
N VAL A 212 -7.93 -8.71 3.55
CA VAL A 212 -7.19 -7.68 4.29
C VAL A 212 -6.00 -8.29 5.04
N ASN A 213 -6.20 -9.41 5.74
CA ASN A 213 -5.12 -10.09 6.47
C ASN A 213 -4.00 -10.55 5.53
N LEU A 214 -4.36 -11.14 4.38
CA LEU A 214 -3.40 -11.58 3.37
C LEU A 214 -2.59 -10.42 2.78
N ILE A 215 -3.26 -9.31 2.43
CA ILE A 215 -2.59 -8.11 1.90
C ILE A 215 -1.68 -7.48 2.95
N THR A 216 -2.12 -7.42 4.21
CA THR A 216 -1.34 -6.84 5.31
C THR A 216 -0.05 -7.64 5.53
N ALA A 217 -0.14 -8.97 5.59
CA ALA A 217 1.04 -9.83 5.70
C ALA A 217 2.01 -9.64 4.53
N GLY A 218 1.49 -9.59 3.29
CA GLY A 218 2.30 -9.31 2.10
C GLY A 218 2.97 -7.93 2.11
N GLY A 219 2.24 -6.90 2.57
CA GLY A 219 2.76 -5.53 2.70
C GLY A 219 3.91 -5.42 3.69
N ILE A 220 3.81 -6.08 4.85
CA ILE A 220 4.88 -6.06 5.85
C ILE A 220 6.14 -6.76 5.32
N ILE A 221 6.01 -7.90 4.64
CA ILE A 221 7.15 -8.59 4.00
C ILE A 221 7.82 -7.73 2.94
N ASN A 222 7.02 -7.01 2.15
CA ASN A 222 7.53 -6.07 1.16
C ASN A 222 8.41 -5.00 1.84
N TYR A 223 7.95 -4.43 2.96
CA TYR A 223 8.73 -3.45 3.72
C TYR A 223 9.98 -4.02 4.41
N ILE A 224 9.92 -5.26 4.91
CA ILE A 224 11.11 -5.97 5.39
C ILE A 224 12.14 -6.11 4.26
N THR A 225 11.70 -6.55 3.08
CA THR A 225 12.57 -6.74 1.92
C THR A 225 13.19 -5.42 1.47
N MET A 226 12.41 -4.33 1.44
CA MET A 226 12.89 -2.99 1.10
C MET A 226 13.93 -2.46 2.09
N THR A 227 13.66 -2.58 3.40
CA THR A 227 14.59 -2.11 4.44
C THR A 227 15.89 -2.91 4.44
N VAL A 228 15.82 -4.23 4.28
CA VAL A 228 16.99 -5.11 4.12
C VAL A 228 17.79 -4.72 2.87
N THR A 229 17.13 -4.55 1.72
CA THR A 229 17.79 -4.15 0.47
C THR A 229 18.50 -2.80 0.62
N TYR A 230 17.88 -1.85 1.32
CA TYR A 230 18.48 -0.56 1.60
C TYR A 230 19.70 -0.66 2.54
N ILE A 231 19.68 -1.53 3.56
CA ILE A 231 20.84 -1.78 4.43
C ILE A 231 22.01 -2.35 3.60
N PHE A 232 21.75 -3.28 2.68
CA PHE A 232 22.77 -3.79 1.75
C PHE A 232 23.31 -2.70 0.82
N PHE A 233 22.44 -1.85 0.27
CA PHE A 233 22.83 -0.70 -0.54
C PHE A 233 23.73 0.28 0.24
N TRP A 234 23.37 0.59 1.50
CA TRP A 234 24.17 1.45 2.36
C TRP A 234 25.56 0.85 2.66
N ARG A 235 25.63 -0.47 2.89
CA ARG A 235 26.90 -1.19 3.08
C ARG A 235 27.77 -1.15 1.81
N ALA A 236 27.17 -1.23 0.62
CA ALA A 236 27.87 -1.14 -0.66
C ALA A 236 28.45 0.27 -0.88
N LEU A 237 27.66 1.33 -0.64
CA LEU A 237 28.14 2.71 -0.72
C LEU A 237 29.34 2.97 0.20
N LYS A 238 29.28 2.48 1.45
CA LYS A 238 30.36 2.63 2.42
C LYS A 238 31.62 1.87 2.00
N ALA A 239 31.47 0.66 1.46
CA ALA A 239 32.60 -0.14 0.98
C ALA A 239 33.30 0.47 -0.25
N GLN A 240 32.53 1.14 -1.12
CA GLN A 240 33.04 1.77 -2.34
C GLN A 240 33.44 3.25 -2.17
N GLY A 241 33.29 3.82 -0.96
CA GLY A 241 33.68 5.20 -0.65
C GLY A 241 32.82 6.28 -1.32
N ILE A 242 31.60 5.97 -1.76
CA ILE A 242 30.71 6.94 -2.42
C ILE A 242 29.98 7.78 -1.36
N ASP A 243 30.16 9.11 -1.40
CA ASP A 243 29.44 10.02 -0.50
C ASP A 243 27.94 10.07 -0.86
N ARG A 244 27.09 9.96 0.18
CA ARG A 244 25.64 9.99 0.09
C ARG A 244 25.10 11.34 -0.34
N LYS A 245 25.85 12.42 -0.12
CA LYS A 245 25.46 13.77 -0.56
C LYS A 245 25.42 13.91 -2.08
N LEU A 246 26.11 13.02 -2.81
CA LEU A 246 26.06 12.96 -4.27
C LEU A 246 24.74 12.40 -4.80
N LEU A 247 23.96 11.72 -3.95
CA LEU A 247 22.68 11.15 -4.35
C LEU A 247 21.60 12.24 -4.46
N PRO A 248 20.66 12.15 -5.41
CA PRO A 248 19.60 13.14 -5.60
C PRO A 248 18.75 13.39 -4.34
N TYR A 249 18.62 12.39 -3.49
CA TYR A 249 17.90 12.47 -2.22
C TYR A 249 18.65 11.73 -1.11
N CYS A 250 18.78 12.40 0.04
CA CYS A 250 19.29 11.81 1.28
C CYS A 250 18.23 11.98 2.36
N GLY A 251 17.74 10.86 2.91
CA GLY A 251 16.78 10.86 4.00
C GLY A 251 17.44 11.25 5.33
N TRP A 252 16.66 11.87 6.22
CA TRP A 252 17.11 12.17 7.58
C TRP A 252 17.28 10.89 8.40
N PHE A 253 18.21 10.92 9.35
CA PHE A 253 18.44 9.85 10.33
C PHE A 253 18.87 8.48 9.76
N GLN A 254 19.37 8.47 8.53
CA GLN A 254 19.87 7.26 7.87
C GLN A 254 21.33 6.95 8.30
N PRO A 255 21.70 5.69 8.59
CA PRO A 255 20.96 4.44 8.35
C PRO A 255 20.10 3.95 9.52
N TYR A 256 20.12 4.62 10.68
CA TYR A 256 19.41 4.17 11.89
C TYR A 256 17.91 4.00 11.67
N SER A 257 17.29 4.88 10.87
CA SER A 257 15.88 4.73 10.48
C SER A 257 15.57 3.41 9.75
N ALA A 258 16.50 2.87 8.97
CA ALA A 258 16.31 1.59 8.30
C ALA A 258 16.37 0.40 9.27
N TYR A 259 17.26 0.44 10.28
CA TYR A 259 17.34 -0.59 11.31
C TYR A 259 16.14 -0.56 12.26
N ILE A 260 15.71 0.63 12.68
CA ILE A 260 14.51 0.80 13.51
C ILE A 260 13.27 0.32 12.75
N GLY A 261 13.14 0.70 11.47
CA GLY A 261 12.05 0.21 10.62
C GLY A 261 12.04 -1.31 10.49
N LEU A 262 13.21 -1.93 10.29
CA LEU A 262 13.33 -3.38 10.21
C LEU A 262 12.92 -4.06 11.53
N ALA A 263 13.44 -3.59 12.66
CA ALA A 263 13.10 -4.13 13.98
C ALA A 263 11.60 -3.99 14.28
N TRP A 264 11.01 -2.85 13.93
CA TRP A 264 9.58 -2.59 14.10
C TRP A 264 8.74 -3.55 13.25
N MET A 265 9.07 -3.72 11.97
CA MET A 265 8.33 -4.63 11.08
C MET A 265 8.43 -6.10 11.53
N ILE A 266 9.60 -6.53 12.03
CA ILE A 266 9.78 -7.87 12.62
C ILE A 266 8.91 -8.04 13.87
N MET A 267 8.87 -7.01 14.73
CA MET A 267 8.02 -7.03 15.92
C MET A 267 6.53 -7.15 15.54
N ILE A 268 6.06 -6.35 14.56
CA ILE A 268 4.69 -6.45 14.06
C ILE A 268 4.41 -7.87 13.58
N VAL A 269 5.24 -8.41 12.69
CA VAL A 269 5.07 -9.77 12.15
C VAL A 269 4.93 -10.83 13.25
N THR A 270 5.77 -10.74 14.28
CA THR A 270 5.80 -11.71 15.38
C THR A 270 4.53 -11.62 16.23
N CYS A 271 3.99 -10.41 16.39
CA CYS A 271 2.82 -10.14 17.24
C CYS A 271 1.47 -10.13 16.48
N TYR A 272 1.48 -10.12 15.13
CA TYR A 272 0.31 -9.88 14.27
C TYR A 272 -0.81 -10.94 14.42
N GLY A 273 -0.51 -12.14 14.91
CA GLY A 273 -1.50 -13.19 15.21
C GLY A 273 -1.52 -13.59 16.70
N TYR A 274 -1.29 -12.63 17.61
CA TYR A 274 -1.31 -12.93 19.04
C TYR A 274 -2.65 -13.53 19.54
N THR A 275 -3.74 -13.25 18.81
CA THR A 275 -5.08 -13.76 19.10
C THR A 275 -5.18 -15.28 18.91
N SER A 276 -4.35 -15.88 18.06
CA SER A 276 -4.27 -17.33 17.85
C SER A 276 -3.60 -18.07 19.02
N PHE A 277 -2.94 -17.36 19.94
CA PHE A 277 -2.28 -17.97 21.10
C PHE A 277 -3.21 -18.26 22.28
N ALA A 278 -4.51 -17.96 22.20
CA ALA A 278 -5.44 -18.20 23.32
C ALA A 278 -6.81 -18.77 22.86
N PRO A 279 -7.22 -19.97 23.33
CA PRO A 279 -6.63 -20.73 24.43
C PRO A 279 -5.25 -21.33 24.07
N TRP A 280 -4.30 -21.16 25.00
CA TRP A 280 -2.91 -21.54 24.82
C TRP A 280 -2.79 -23.07 24.86
N SER A 281 -2.45 -23.68 23.73
CA SER A 281 -1.96 -25.04 23.69
C SER A 281 -0.55 -25.05 23.10
N VAL A 282 0.38 -25.65 23.83
CA VAL A 282 1.78 -25.82 23.43
C VAL A 282 1.89 -26.56 22.10
N ASP A 283 0.95 -27.48 21.84
CA ASP A 283 0.86 -28.22 20.57
C ASP A 283 0.56 -27.31 19.38
N ASN A 284 -0.42 -26.40 19.47
CA ASN A 284 -0.66 -25.41 18.42
C ASN A 284 0.50 -24.41 18.31
N PHE A 285 1.12 -23.97 19.41
CA PHE A 285 2.27 -23.06 19.34
C PHE A 285 3.47 -23.67 18.59
N PHE A 286 3.83 -24.92 18.85
CA PHE A 286 4.90 -25.61 18.12
C PHE A 286 4.45 -26.06 16.73
N ILE A 287 3.17 -26.37 16.48
CA ILE A 287 2.68 -26.65 15.12
C ILE A 287 2.62 -25.38 14.26
N TYR A 288 2.36 -24.19 14.82
CA TYR A 288 2.35 -22.95 14.05
C TYR A 288 3.72 -22.24 13.98
N VAL A 289 4.65 -22.49 14.90
CA VAL A 289 6.01 -21.88 14.93
C VAL A 289 7.13 -22.85 14.48
N CYS A 290 6.98 -24.16 14.67
CA CYS A 290 7.98 -25.16 14.27
C CYS A 290 7.74 -25.68 12.84
N TYR A 291 6.48 -25.86 12.43
CA TYR A 291 6.11 -26.21 11.04
C TYR A 291 6.32 -25.04 10.06
N THR A 292 6.40 -23.81 10.58
CA THR A 292 6.75 -22.59 9.83
C THR A 292 8.26 -22.45 9.56
N ILE A 293 9.11 -23.22 10.24
CA ILE A 293 10.58 -23.21 10.06
C ILE A 293 11.07 -24.49 9.38
N LEU A 294 10.34 -25.60 9.49
CA LEU A 294 10.81 -26.92 9.07
C LEU A 294 9.78 -27.65 8.20
N LEU A 295 9.68 -27.33 6.89
CA LEU A 295 9.37 -28.34 5.86
C LEU A 295 9.59 -27.82 4.43
N LEU A 296 10.64 -28.39 3.83
CA LEU A 296 10.93 -28.41 2.40
C LEU A 296 10.01 -29.43 1.70
N LEU A 297 8.94 -28.95 1.04
CA LEU A 297 8.12 -29.60 -0.01
C LEU A 297 7.23 -30.83 0.38
N PRO A 298 6.14 -31.14 -0.39
CA PRO A 298 5.00 -30.32 -0.82
C PRO A 298 3.63 -30.93 -0.39
N CYS A 299 2.61 -30.09 -0.18
CA CYS A 299 1.18 -30.42 -0.37
C CYS A 299 0.39 -29.10 -0.18
N ILE A 300 -0.14 -28.44 -1.20
CA ILE A 300 -1.48 -28.70 -1.77
C ILE A 300 -2.39 -29.55 -0.86
N LEU A 301 -2.61 -29.15 0.40
CA LEU A 301 -3.87 -29.42 1.13
C LEU A 301 -3.91 -28.74 2.52
N GLN A 302 -4.00 -27.41 2.61
CA GLN A 302 -4.52 -26.79 3.86
C GLN A 302 -5.08 -25.41 3.53
N LEU A 303 -6.20 -25.41 2.82
CA LEU A 303 -6.95 -24.21 2.41
C LEU A 303 -7.84 -23.66 3.54
N THR A 304 -7.65 -24.06 4.81
CA THR A 304 -8.61 -23.75 5.88
C THR A 304 -8.04 -23.45 7.28
N CYS A 305 -6.72 -23.38 7.48
CA CYS A 305 -6.17 -23.00 8.79
C CYS A 305 -5.37 -21.69 8.70
N ASP A 306 -6.02 -20.62 9.18
CA ASP A 306 -5.49 -19.30 9.53
C ASP A 306 -4.63 -18.58 8.47
N SER A 307 -5.33 -17.86 7.59
CA SER A 307 -4.83 -17.01 6.49
C SER A 307 -3.84 -15.89 6.89
N GLN A 308 -3.46 -15.78 8.17
CA GLN A 308 -2.61 -14.70 8.67
C GLN A 308 -1.10 -14.97 8.45
N TYR A 309 -0.68 -16.24 8.42
CA TYR A 309 0.74 -16.62 8.38
C TYR A 309 1.21 -17.22 7.06
N THR A 310 0.30 -17.57 6.14
CA THR A 310 0.63 -18.23 4.86
C THR A 310 1.57 -17.39 3.99
N MET A 311 1.37 -16.06 3.94
CA MET A 311 2.26 -15.17 3.17
C MET A 311 3.62 -14.99 3.83
N LEU A 312 3.68 -15.02 5.16
CA LEU A 312 4.93 -14.93 5.91
C LEU A 312 5.86 -16.11 5.64
N LEU A 313 5.29 -17.28 5.35
CA LEU A 313 6.02 -18.47 4.94
C LEU A 313 6.43 -18.47 3.48
N LEU A 314 5.59 -17.88 2.62
CA LEU A 314 5.87 -17.81 1.19
C LEU A 314 7.21 -17.11 0.92
N ALA A 315 7.57 -16.08 1.69
CA ALA A 315 8.82 -15.34 1.48
C ALA A 315 10.10 -16.17 1.73
N PRO A 316 10.33 -16.80 2.89
CA PRO A 316 11.49 -17.67 3.08
C PRO A 316 11.45 -18.91 2.19
N VAL A 317 10.27 -19.48 1.90
CA VAL A 317 10.15 -20.63 0.98
C VAL A 317 10.53 -20.25 -0.44
N THR A 318 10.00 -19.14 -0.96
CA THR A 318 10.36 -18.66 -2.31
C THR A 318 11.82 -18.21 -2.37
N PHE A 319 12.34 -17.58 -1.31
CA PHE A 319 13.75 -17.19 -1.23
C PHE A 319 14.68 -18.41 -1.21
N THR A 320 14.39 -19.42 -0.39
CA THR A 320 15.18 -20.66 -0.31
C THR A 320 15.05 -21.47 -1.60
N PHE A 321 13.86 -21.60 -2.17
CA PHE A 321 13.65 -22.20 -3.49
C PHE A 321 14.51 -21.51 -4.55
N TRP A 322 14.49 -20.18 -4.59
CA TRP A 322 15.29 -19.41 -5.54
C TRP A 322 16.79 -19.57 -5.28
N LYS A 323 17.21 -19.66 -4.02
CA LYS A 323 18.60 -19.84 -3.64
C LYS A 323 19.14 -21.22 -4.00
N VAL A 324 18.35 -22.27 -3.80
CA VAL A 324 18.73 -23.66 -4.04
C VAL A 324 18.63 -24.01 -5.53
N PHE A 325 17.51 -23.71 -6.19
CA PHE A 325 17.27 -24.10 -7.58
C PHE A 325 17.90 -23.14 -8.60
N LYS A 326 17.82 -21.82 -8.38
CA LYS A 326 18.40 -20.82 -9.29
C LYS A 326 19.82 -20.41 -8.91
N LYS A 327 20.39 -20.99 -7.83
CA LYS A 327 21.77 -20.79 -7.36
C LYS A 327 22.22 -19.33 -7.38
N THR A 328 21.34 -18.42 -6.95
CA THR A 328 21.65 -16.98 -6.98
C THR A 328 22.80 -16.65 -6.04
N LYS A 329 23.73 -15.80 -6.49
CA LYS A 329 24.87 -15.37 -5.66
C LYS A 329 24.48 -14.11 -4.87
N LEU A 330 24.85 -14.07 -3.59
CA LEU A 330 24.81 -12.81 -2.84
C LEU A 330 25.98 -11.96 -3.31
N GLN A 331 25.70 -10.77 -3.84
CA GLN A 331 26.74 -9.86 -4.30
C GLN A 331 27.49 -9.27 -3.11
N LYS A 332 28.82 -9.24 -3.19
CA LYS A 332 29.66 -8.64 -2.15
C LYS A 332 29.54 -7.11 -2.24
N PRO A 333 29.55 -6.38 -1.12
CA PRO A 333 29.42 -4.92 -1.12
C PRO A 333 30.41 -4.18 -2.03
N MET A 334 31.63 -4.71 -2.17
CA MET A 334 32.69 -4.16 -3.04
C MET A 334 32.43 -4.38 -4.54
N THR A 335 31.72 -5.45 -4.92
CA THR A 335 31.54 -5.86 -6.33
C THR A 335 30.15 -5.51 -6.86
N THR A 336 29.27 -4.95 -6.03
CA THR A 336 27.94 -4.52 -6.43
C THR A 336 28.04 -3.33 -7.37
N ASP A 337 27.43 -3.41 -8.55
CA ASP A 337 27.35 -2.27 -9.45
C ASP A 337 26.32 -1.25 -8.94
N LEU A 338 26.79 -0.02 -8.68
CA LEU A 338 25.97 1.12 -8.26
C LEU A 338 25.82 2.19 -9.36
N VAL A 339 26.42 1.97 -10.53
CA VAL A 339 26.50 2.93 -11.64
C VAL A 339 25.67 2.49 -12.86
N TRP A 340 25.44 1.18 -13.06
CA TRP A 340 24.75 0.55 -14.21
C TRP A 340 23.98 1.49 -15.16
N GLU A 341 22.80 2.03 -14.80
CA GLU A 341 21.99 2.88 -15.72
C GLU A 341 22.25 4.39 -15.63
N ARG A 342 23.07 4.82 -14.66
CA ARG A 342 23.27 6.24 -14.37
C ARG A 342 23.74 7.05 -15.60
N PRO A 343 24.73 6.60 -16.40
CA PRO A 343 25.20 7.35 -17.56
C PRO A 343 24.12 7.54 -18.63
N ALA A 344 23.28 6.52 -18.85
CA ALA A 344 22.18 6.61 -19.81
C ALA A 344 21.11 7.61 -19.34
N ILE A 345 20.80 7.62 -18.04
CA ILE A 345 19.88 8.59 -17.44
C ILE A 345 20.48 10.00 -17.49
N ASP A 346 21.78 10.16 -17.24
CA ASP A 346 22.47 11.46 -17.30
C ASP A 346 22.42 12.03 -18.73
N ALA A 347 22.68 11.20 -19.74
CA ALA A 347 22.57 11.59 -21.14
C ALA A 347 21.14 11.98 -21.54
N TYR A 348 20.14 11.22 -21.09
CA TYR A 348 18.73 11.55 -21.31
C TYR A 348 18.33 12.85 -20.62
N GLU A 349 18.67 13.04 -19.34
CA GLU A 349 18.34 14.27 -18.61
C GLU A 349 19.04 15.50 -19.22
N ALA A 350 20.25 15.33 -19.77
CA ALA A 350 20.98 16.39 -20.46
C ALA A 350 20.32 16.86 -21.77
N THR A 351 19.45 16.06 -22.38
CA THR A 351 18.66 16.51 -23.56
C THR A 351 17.61 17.55 -23.21
N PHE A 352 17.26 17.72 -21.92
CA PHE A 352 16.29 18.72 -21.50
C PHE A 352 16.93 20.07 -21.18
N LEU A 353 16.75 21.04 -22.08
CA LEU A 353 17.24 22.42 -21.89
C LEU A 353 16.29 23.29 -21.04
N ASP A 354 15.00 22.94 -20.97
CA ASP A 354 14.01 23.72 -20.23
C ASP A 354 14.10 23.52 -18.71
N PRO A 355 13.80 24.53 -17.87
CA PRO A 355 13.71 24.34 -16.42
C PRO A 355 12.56 23.38 -16.06
N PRO A 356 12.63 22.68 -14.92
CA PRO A 356 11.57 21.78 -14.49
C PRO A 356 10.31 22.58 -14.14
N ASN A 357 9.18 22.23 -14.76
CA ASN A 357 7.91 22.84 -14.44
C ASN A 357 7.46 22.41 -13.04
N THR A 358 6.98 23.37 -12.25
CA THR A 358 6.32 23.08 -10.96
C THR A 358 4.86 22.79 -11.22
N PHE A 359 4.24 21.91 -10.42
CA PHE A 359 2.81 21.59 -10.50
C PHE A 359 1.93 22.84 -10.67
N TRP A 360 2.15 23.87 -9.86
CA TRP A 360 1.40 25.13 -9.95
C TRP A 360 1.67 25.91 -11.24
N ARG A 361 2.90 25.88 -11.79
CA ARG A 361 3.18 26.51 -13.09
C ARG A 361 2.50 25.81 -14.26
N GLU A 362 2.20 24.52 -14.14
CA GLU A 362 1.40 23.80 -15.14
C GLU A 362 -0.10 24.02 -14.93
N MET A 363 -0.56 24.06 -13.66
CA MET A 363 -1.98 24.23 -13.34
C MET A 363 -2.52 25.65 -13.48
N ILE A 364 -1.72 26.67 -13.14
CA ILE A 364 -2.15 28.08 -13.17
C ILE A 364 -2.64 28.49 -14.57
N PRO A 365 -1.93 28.17 -15.68
CA PRO A 365 -2.45 28.42 -17.02
C PRO A 365 -3.79 27.72 -17.31
N PHE A 366 -4.00 26.49 -16.81
CA PHE A 366 -5.29 25.80 -16.95
C PHE A 366 -6.42 26.48 -16.17
N LEU A 367 -6.12 27.05 -15.00
CA LEU A 367 -7.09 27.74 -14.15
C LEU A 367 -7.40 29.17 -14.64
N GLU A 368 -6.40 29.87 -15.18
CA GLU A 368 -6.52 31.23 -15.71
C GLU A 368 -7.13 31.28 -17.13
N GLY A 369 -7.45 30.14 -17.72
CA GLY A 369 -7.96 30.05 -19.09
C GLY A 369 -6.94 30.47 -20.16
N GLN A 370 -5.69 30.74 -19.78
CA GLN A 370 -4.58 31.12 -20.66
C GLN A 370 -3.71 29.93 -21.08
N GLY A 371 -3.99 28.73 -20.56
CA GLY A 371 -3.42 27.49 -21.06
C GLY A 371 -3.78 27.36 -22.53
N GLN A 372 -2.78 27.06 -23.37
CA GLN A 372 -2.99 26.72 -24.79
C GLN A 372 -4.27 25.89 -24.90
N ARG A 373 -5.21 26.34 -25.75
CA ARG A 373 -6.53 25.71 -25.93
C ARG A 373 -6.33 24.19 -25.86
N PRO A 374 -7.03 23.46 -24.98
CA PRO A 374 -6.96 22.02 -25.04
C PRO A 374 -7.33 21.62 -26.47
N PRO A 375 -6.71 20.57 -27.04
CA PRO A 375 -7.15 20.11 -28.35
C PRO A 375 -8.68 19.95 -28.28
N SER A 376 -9.39 20.39 -29.32
CA SER A 376 -10.87 20.37 -29.43
C SER A 376 -11.50 19.23 -28.63
N ARG A 377 -12.59 19.41 -27.85
CA ARG A 377 -13.32 18.44 -26.94
C ARG A 377 -12.93 16.93 -26.94
N ARG A 378 -12.56 16.33 -28.07
CA ARG A 378 -11.67 15.16 -28.17
C ARG A 378 -10.36 15.24 -27.37
N GLY A 379 -9.76 16.41 -27.12
CA GLY A 379 -8.48 16.65 -26.45
C GLY A 379 -8.52 16.53 -24.93
N LEU A 380 -9.64 16.91 -24.29
CA LEU A 380 -9.84 16.66 -22.85
C LEU A 380 -10.11 15.17 -22.59
N TRP A 381 -10.88 14.54 -23.47
CA TRP A 381 -11.02 13.09 -23.53
C TRP A 381 -9.74 12.39 -24.00
N GLN A 382 -8.82 13.09 -24.66
CA GLN A 382 -7.47 12.64 -25.00
C GLN A 382 -6.46 12.99 -23.93
N LEU A 383 -6.71 13.87 -22.96
CA LEU A 383 -5.88 14.13 -21.78
C LEU A 383 -6.20 13.14 -20.68
N LEU A 384 -7.48 12.77 -20.51
CA LEU A 384 -7.85 11.57 -19.76
C LEU A 384 -7.44 10.30 -20.52
N ARG A 385 -7.63 10.23 -21.85
CA ARG A 385 -6.99 9.20 -22.69
C ARG A 385 -5.51 9.46 -22.96
N HIS A 386 -4.79 10.42 -22.39
CA HIS A 386 -3.32 10.57 -22.50
C HIS A 386 -2.72 10.38 -21.12
N GLY A 387 -3.43 10.63 -20.02
CA GLY A 387 -3.12 9.97 -18.75
C GLY A 387 -3.18 8.44 -18.94
N VAL A 388 -4.19 7.97 -19.68
CA VAL A 388 -4.36 6.54 -20.01
C VAL A 388 -3.59 6.12 -21.30
N LYS A 389 -3.46 6.94 -22.36
CA LYS A 389 -2.62 6.61 -23.54
C LYS A 389 -1.15 6.96 -23.37
N MET A 390 -0.69 7.95 -22.64
CA MET A 390 0.75 8.14 -22.39
C MET A 390 1.29 6.94 -21.60
N MET A 391 0.47 6.36 -20.72
CA MET A 391 0.64 5.00 -20.17
C MET A 391 0.69 3.88 -21.23
N MET A 392 -0.02 4.02 -22.36
CA MET A 392 -0.11 3.04 -23.47
C MET A 392 0.73 3.33 -24.75
N THR A 393 1.31 4.52 -24.93
CA THR A 393 2.07 4.92 -26.14
C THR A 393 3.56 5.07 -25.86
N LEU A 394 3.98 5.36 -24.62
CA LEU A 394 5.36 5.09 -24.19
C LEU A 394 5.69 3.59 -24.23
N GLN A 395 4.66 2.77 -24.27
CA GLN A 395 4.74 1.34 -24.42
C GLN A 395 5.14 0.86 -25.85
N CYS A 396 5.24 1.74 -26.85
CA CYS A 396 5.66 1.33 -28.21
C CYS A 396 7.11 1.73 -28.57
N SER A 397 7.78 2.56 -27.76
CA SER A 397 9.13 3.08 -28.07
C SER A 397 10.27 2.30 -27.40
N SER A 398 10.00 1.37 -26.48
CA SER A 398 11.02 0.58 -25.79
C SER A 398 11.33 -0.77 -26.44
N THR A 399 10.75 -1.06 -27.61
CA THR A 399 10.99 -2.30 -28.39
C THR A 399 12.02 -2.17 -29.51
N SER A 400 12.77 -1.06 -29.59
CA SER A 400 13.81 -0.86 -30.63
C SER A 400 15.25 -0.73 -30.10
N LEU A 401 15.51 -1.00 -28.83
CA LEU A 401 16.87 -1.04 -28.27
C LEU A 401 17.02 -2.26 -27.34
N SER A 402 17.00 -3.44 -27.95
CA SER A 402 17.64 -4.66 -27.46
C SER A 402 17.85 -5.62 -28.61
#